data_AF-A0A3L7XLV8-F1
#
_entry.id   AF-A0A3L7XLV8-F1
#
_cell.length_a   1.000
_cell.length_b   1.000
_cell.length_c   1.000
_cell.angle_alpha   90.00
_cell.angle_beta   90.00
_cell.angle_gamma   90.00
#
_symmetry.space_group_name_H-M   'P 1'
#
loop_
_entity.id
_entity.type
_entity.pdbx_description
1 polymer ?
#
loop_
_entity_poly.entity_id
_entity_poly.type
_entity_poly.pdbx_seq_one_letter_code
_entity_poly.pdbx_strand_id
1 'polypeptide(L)'
;MIEGGTTEEGNPMIGPWIDAIRRNHGVEHATVAVLFSRTGPQRVAGRASKDGFFILGAVDEGQLLSCAQEALERMQRGEAELAVSPHCGTNIAVTAALSTLATMNTFARHPERSLRERFGDAFTGSIFAIIASQPLGRLVQRFLTTRADVQAMEIVGVRTYFPGVRKVLTRGA
;
A
#
# COMPACT_ATOMS: atom_id res chain seq x y z
N MET A 1 11.13 -5.85 -45.65
CA MET A 1 11.72 -4.57 -45.21
C MET A 1 10.58 -3.68 -44.71
N ILE A 2 10.15 -3.86 -43.45
CA ILE A 2 9.41 -2.88 -42.64
C ILE A 2 9.81 -3.19 -41.20
N GLU A 3 10.69 -2.37 -40.64
CA GLU A 3 11.03 -2.37 -39.22
C GLU A 3 9.90 -1.68 -38.46
N GLY A 4 9.18 -2.44 -37.63
CA GLY A 4 8.18 -1.91 -36.71
C GLY A 4 8.84 -1.60 -35.37
N GLY A 5 9.43 -0.41 -35.26
CA GLY A 5 9.88 0.14 -33.99
C GLY A 5 8.70 0.74 -33.23
N THR A 6 8.33 0.14 -32.11
CA THR A 6 7.60 0.80 -31.02
C THR A 6 8.06 0.20 -29.68
N THR A 7 9.27 0.56 -29.25
CA THR A 7 9.57 0.55 -27.81
C THR A 7 9.00 1.84 -27.24
N GLU A 8 7.98 1.71 -26.39
CA GLU A 8 7.64 2.75 -25.41
C GLU A 8 8.87 2.98 -24.52
N GLU A 9 9.78 3.84 -24.94
CA GLU A 9 10.85 4.35 -24.07
C GLU A 9 10.22 5.34 -23.08
N GLY A 10 9.55 4.81 -22.06
CA GLY A 10 9.28 5.56 -20.84
C GLY A 10 10.60 6.06 -20.27
N ASN A 11 10.61 7.29 -19.74
CA ASN A 11 11.80 7.93 -19.18
C ASN A 11 12.58 6.95 -18.28
N PRO A 12 13.87 6.64 -18.58
CA PRO A 12 14.63 5.56 -17.97
C PRO A 12 14.78 5.70 -16.44
N MET A 13 14.48 6.86 -15.89
CA MET A 13 14.52 7.14 -14.45
C MET A 13 13.22 6.84 -13.69
N ILE A 14 12.06 6.77 -14.37
CA ILE A 14 10.76 6.67 -13.69
C ILE A 14 10.49 5.24 -13.20
N GLY A 15 10.78 4.23 -14.03
CA GLY A 15 10.54 2.82 -13.68
C GLY A 15 11.26 2.39 -12.40
N PRO A 16 12.61 2.53 -12.32
CA PRO A 16 13.38 2.21 -11.12
C PRO A 16 12.92 3.00 -9.88
N TRP A 17 12.53 4.26 -10.06
CA TRP A 17 12.06 5.10 -8.96
C TRP A 17 10.72 4.61 -8.37
N ILE A 18 9.77 4.23 -9.22
CA ILE A 18 8.50 3.64 -8.79
C ILE A 18 8.74 2.30 -8.08
N ASP A 19 9.63 1.47 -8.62
CA ASP A 19 9.92 0.16 -8.04
C ASP A 19 10.57 0.26 -6.67
N ALA A 20 11.49 1.21 -6.47
CA ALA A 20 12.07 1.50 -5.16
C ALA A 20 11.00 1.91 -4.13
N ILE A 21 10.04 2.76 -4.52
CA ILE A 21 8.91 3.13 -3.65
C ILE A 21 8.08 1.91 -3.30
N ARG A 22 7.74 1.07 -4.29
CA ARG A 22 6.91 -0.12 -4.08
C ARG A 22 7.57 -1.14 -3.16
N ARG A 23 8.88 -1.34 -3.28
CA ARG A 23 9.64 -2.22 -2.38
C ARG A 23 9.69 -1.66 -0.96
N ASN A 24 10.00 -0.37 -0.82
CA ASN A 24 9.98 0.31 0.48
C ASN A 24 8.60 0.28 1.14
N HIS A 25 7.52 0.37 0.36
CA HIS A 25 6.15 0.24 0.85
C HIS A 25 5.85 -1.19 1.34
N GLY A 26 6.36 -2.21 0.64
CA GLY A 26 6.29 -3.59 1.13
C GLY A 26 7.01 -3.78 2.47
N VAL A 27 8.24 -3.26 2.59
CA VAL A 27 9.01 -3.33 3.85
C VAL A 27 8.37 -2.52 4.97
N GLU A 28 7.75 -1.37 4.65
CA GLU A 28 6.96 -0.59 5.61
C GLU A 28 5.80 -1.42 6.19
N HIS A 29 5.02 -2.08 5.33
CA HIS A 29 3.93 -2.96 5.77
C HIS A 29 4.45 -4.07 6.68
N ALA A 30 5.54 -4.74 6.27
CA ALA A 30 6.16 -5.80 7.05
C ALA A 30 6.67 -5.29 8.42
N THR A 31 7.26 -4.08 8.44
CA THR A 31 7.76 -3.44 9.66
C THR A 31 6.63 -3.18 10.65
N VAL A 32 5.50 -2.64 10.17
CA VAL A 32 4.31 -2.41 11.02
C VAL A 32 3.70 -3.73 11.50
N ALA A 33 3.68 -4.77 10.66
CA ALA A 33 3.21 -6.09 11.05
C ALA A 33 4.07 -6.70 12.17
N VAL A 34 5.40 -6.62 12.06
CA VAL A 34 6.32 -7.06 13.12
C VAL A 34 6.12 -6.23 14.39
N LEU A 35 6.03 -4.90 14.28
CA LEU A 35 5.76 -4.03 15.42
C LEU A 35 4.47 -4.46 16.16
N PHE A 36 3.36 -4.62 15.43
CA PHE A 36 2.09 -5.02 16.02
C PHE A 36 2.13 -6.42 16.63
N SER A 37 2.91 -7.35 16.07
CA SER A 37 3.10 -8.66 16.69
C SER A 37 3.78 -8.61 18.06
N ARG A 38 4.64 -7.59 18.28
CA ARG A 38 5.40 -7.41 19.53
C ARG A 38 4.66 -6.56 20.56
N THR A 39 3.94 -5.52 20.12
CA THR A 39 3.34 -4.52 21.02
C THR A 39 1.82 -4.52 21.05
N GLY A 40 1.18 -5.32 20.20
CA GLY A 40 -0.23 -5.17 19.87
C GLY A 40 -0.48 -3.98 18.92
N PRO A 41 -1.74 -3.80 18.47
CA PRO A 41 -2.12 -2.72 17.57
C PRO A 41 -1.87 -1.34 18.19
N GLN A 42 -1.24 -0.44 17.42
CA GLN A 42 -0.96 0.92 17.83
C GLN A 42 -1.42 1.93 16.79
N ARG A 43 -1.59 3.19 17.20
CA ARG A 43 -1.86 4.30 16.28
C ARG A 43 -0.58 4.69 15.56
N VAL A 44 -0.35 4.05 14.41
CA VAL A 44 0.80 4.29 13.55
C VAL A 44 0.31 4.52 12.12
N ALA A 45 0.90 5.49 11.43
CA ALA A 45 0.74 5.68 10.00
C ALA A 45 2.10 5.54 9.31
N GLY A 46 2.09 4.97 8.11
CA GLY A 46 3.29 4.79 7.30
C GLY A 46 3.22 5.55 5.98
N ARG A 47 4.40 5.88 5.43
CA ARG A 47 4.51 6.50 4.11
C ARG A 47 5.84 6.15 3.43
N ALA A 48 5.77 5.40 2.35
CA ALA A 48 6.94 5.01 1.57
C ALA A 48 7.50 6.15 0.71
N SER A 49 8.81 6.06 0.45
CA SER A 49 9.58 6.93 -0.43
C SER A 49 10.65 6.11 -1.16
N LYS A 50 11.40 6.70 -2.08
CA LYS A 50 12.41 5.97 -2.88
C LYS A 50 13.59 5.44 -2.05
N ASP A 51 13.91 6.12 -0.95
CA ASP A 51 15.09 5.91 -0.10
C ASP A 51 14.72 5.43 1.31
N GLY A 52 13.56 4.78 1.44
CA GLY A 52 13.03 4.25 2.68
C GLY A 52 11.58 4.65 2.92
N PHE A 53 11.15 4.67 4.18
CA PHE A 53 9.76 4.94 4.55
C PHE A 53 9.66 5.66 5.89
N PHE A 54 8.60 6.44 6.04
CA PHE A 54 8.29 7.15 7.26
C PHE A 54 7.34 6.34 8.13
N ILE A 55 7.52 6.44 9.44
CA ILE A 55 6.62 5.96 10.47
C ILE A 55 6.25 7.14 11.35
N LEU A 56 4.94 7.39 11.41
CA LEU A 56 4.32 8.42 12.22
C LEU A 56 3.60 7.74 13.38
N GLY A 57 4.07 7.94 14.61
CA GLY A 57 3.54 7.31 15.81
C GLY A 57 4.53 7.31 16.95
N ALA A 58 4.06 6.99 18.16
CA ALA A 58 4.88 6.89 19.36
C ALA A 58 5.63 5.55 19.39
N VAL A 59 6.61 5.39 18.49
CA VAL A 59 7.49 4.21 18.40
C VAL A 59 8.90 4.62 18.78
N ASP A 60 9.59 3.81 19.59
CA ASP A 60 10.99 4.03 19.94
C ASP A 60 11.93 3.80 18.73
N GLU A 61 13.11 4.45 18.72
CA GLU A 61 14.06 4.32 17.60
C GLU A 61 14.61 2.91 17.47
N GLY A 62 15.10 2.35 18.59
CA GLY A 62 15.70 1.02 18.62
C GLY A 62 14.65 -0.04 18.34
N GLN A 63 13.44 0.15 18.88
CA GLN A 63 12.31 -0.70 18.54
C GLN A 63 11.99 -0.66 17.05
N LEU A 64 11.85 0.53 16.45
CA LEU A 64 11.54 0.67 15.03
C LEU A 64 12.63 0.06 14.15
N LEU A 65 13.91 0.33 14.45
CA LEU A 65 15.04 -0.23 13.73
C LEU A 65 15.02 -1.77 13.77
N SER A 66 14.87 -2.35 14.97
CA SER A 66 14.83 -3.80 15.12
C SER A 66 13.63 -4.45 14.41
N CYS A 67 12.47 -3.80 14.40
CA CYS A 67 11.29 -4.30 13.68
C CYS A 67 11.50 -4.21 12.16
N ALA A 68 12.14 -3.15 11.67
CA ALA A 68 12.43 -2.99 10.24
C ALA A 68 13.46 -4.01 9.74
N GLN A 69 14.49 -4.29 10.55
CA GLN A 69 15.48 -5.32 10.25
C GLN A 69 14.84 -6.72 10.22
N GLU A 70 14.08 -7.09 11.25
CA GLU A 70 13.39 -8.39 11.26
C GLU A 70 12.41 -8.51 10.07
N ALA A 71 11.65 -7.45 9.79
CA ALA A 71 10.70 -7.43 8.67
C ALA A 71 11.40 -7.68 7.33
N LEU A 72 12.52 -6.99 7.08
CA LEU A 72 13.31 -7.19 5.87
C LEU A 72 13.87 -8.62 5.79
N GLU A 73 14.45 -9.13 6.88
CA GLU A 73 14.98 -10.50 6.94
C GLU A 73 13.91 -11.56 6.68
N ARG A 74 12.70 -11.38 7.22
CA ARG A 74 11.55 -12.27 6.97
C ARG A 74 11.11 -12.24 5.51
N MET A 75 11.00 -11.05 4.92
CA MET A 75 10.68 -10.91 3.51
C MET A 75 11.75 -11.53 2.61
N GLN A 76 13.04 -11.34 2.94
CA GLN A 76 14.16 -11.96 2.23
C GLN A 76 14.13 -13.49 2.33
N ARG A 77 13.66 -14.05 3.46
CA ARG A 77 13.41 -15.49 3.63
C ARG A 77 12.16 -16.01 2.93
N GLY A 78 11.44 -15.17 2.18
CA GLY A 78 10.31 -15.58 1.35
C GLY A 78 8.93 -15.29 1.95
N GLU A 79 8.83 -14.59 3.08
CA GLU A 79 7.53 -14.16 3.64
C GLU A 79 6.92 -12.98 2.87
N ALA A 80 6.71 -13.15 1.56
CA ALA A 80 6.26 -12.10 0.64
C ALA A 80 4.88 -11.49 1.00
N GLU A 81 4.02 -12.24 1.69
CA GLU A 81 2.70 -11.77 2.12
C GLU A 81 2.78 -10.62 3.13
N LEU A 82 3.92 -10.44 3.83
CA LEU A 82 4.16 -9.29 4.72
C LEU A 82 4.17 -7.95 3.97
N ALA A 83 4.38 -7.97 2.64
CA ALA A 83 4.33 -6.77 1.81
C ALA A 83 2.90 -6.22 1.61
N VAL A 84 1.85 -6.93 2.05
CA VAL A 84 0.45 -6.49 1.90
C VAL A 84 -0.16 -6.27 3.27
N SER A 85 -0.73 -5.08 3.50
CA SER A 85 -1.31 -4.71 4.79
C SER A 85 -2.83 -4.64 4.73
N PRO A 86 -3.55 -5.14 5.76
CA PRO A 86 -4.99 -4.87 5.90
C PRO A 86 -5.29 -3.39 6.16
N HIS A 87 -4.30 -2.60 6.59
CA HIS A 87 -4.47 -1.20 7.00
C HIS A 87 -3.89 -0.20 5.99
N CYS A 88 -3.51 -0.65 4.79
CA CYS A 88 -2.99 0.23 3.74
C CYS A 88 -4.06 1.22 3.24
N GLY A 89 -3.66 2.48 3.02
CA GLY A 89 -4.53 3.51 2.45
C GLY A 89 -5.09 3.16 1.07
N THR A 90 -4.41 2.28 0.31
CA THR A 90 -4.91 1.73 -0.96
C THR A 90 -6.26 1.01 -0.79
N ASN A 91 -6.49 0.34 0.34
CA ASN A 91 -7.78 -0.31 0.60
C ASN A 91 -8.93 0.71 0.70
N ILE A 92 -8.66 1.86 1.32
CA ILE A 92 -9.64 2.96 1.42
C ILE A 92 -9.92 3.53 0.03
N ALA A 93 -8.88 3.79 -0.76
CA ALA A 93 -9.01 4.31 -2.12
C ALA A 93 -9.83 3.37 -3.03
N VAL A 94 -9.56 2.07 -2.98
CA VAL A 94 -10.30 1.05 -3.75
C VAL A 94 -11.75 0.97 -3.28
N THR A 95 -11.99 1.01 -1.96
CA THR A 95 -13.35 1.01 -1.40
C THR A 95 -14.15 2.22 -1.87
N ALA A 96 -13.56 3.41 -1.81
CA ALA A 96 -14.19 4.64 -2.28
C ALA A 96 -14.53 4.55 -3.77
N ALA A 97 -13.56 4.16 -4.61
CA ALA A 97 -13.76 4.02 -6.05
C ALA A 97 -14.91 3.05 -6.39
N LEU A 98 -14.92 1.85 -5.80
CA LEU A 98 -15.95 0.85 -6.08
C LEU A 98 -17.34 1.30 -5.59
N SER A 99 -17.41 1.93 -4.41
CA SER A 99 -18.68 2.43 -3.85
C SER A 99 -19.26 3.56 -4.70
N THR A 100 -18.40 4.47 -5.16
CA THR A 100 -18.78 5.55 -6.09
C THR A 100 -19.27 4.99 -7.41
N LEU A 101 -18.55 4.02 -8.00
CA LEU A 101 -18.96 3.38 -9.25
C LEU A 101 -20.30 2.65 -9.11
N ALA A 102 -20.51 1.91 -8.02
CA ALA A 102 -21.77 1.23 -7.75
C ALA A 102 -22.94 2.23 -7.64
N THR A 103 -22.73 3.32 -6.88
CA THR A 103 -23.73 4.39 -6.74
C THR A 103 -24.03 5.03 -8.09
N MET A 104 -23.01 5.50 -8.82
CA MET A 104 -23.20 6.13 -10.14
C MET A 104 -23.94 5.21 -11.11
N ASN A 105 -23.57 3.93 -11.13
CA ASN A 105 -24.21 2.93 -11.97
C ASN A 105 -25.71 2.78 -11.64
N THR A 106 -26.08 2.76 -10.35
CA THR A 106 -27.50 2.70 -9.94
C THR A 106 -28.27 3.92 -10.44
N PHE A 107 -27.69 5.11 -10.30
CA PHE A 107 -28.35 6.34 -10.75
C PHE A 107 -28.42 6.44 -12.28
N ALA A 108 -27.46 5.88 -13.02
CA ALA A 108 -27.43 5.90 -14.48
C ALA A 108 -28.39 4.87 -15.13
N ARG A 109 -28.58 3.69 -14.51
CA ARG A 109 -29.35 2.59 -15.10
C ARG A 109 -30.86 2.75 -15.03
N HIS A 110 -31.37 3.48 -14.03
CA HIS A 110 -32.81 3.61 -13.77
C HIS A 110 -33.23 5.07 -13.55
N PRO A 111 -33.06 5.96 -14.56
CA PRO A 111 -33.44 7.37 -14.44
C PRO A 111 -34.94 7.58 -14.17
N GLU A 112 -35.79 6.64 -14.60
CA GLU A 112 -37.25 6.64 -14.46
C GLU A 112 -37.75 6.32 -13.04
N ARG A 113 -36.92 5.69 -12.19
CA ARG A 113 -37.30 5.30 -10.82
C ARG A 113 -37.32 6.49 -9.87
N SER A 114 -38.13 6.38 -8.82
CA SER A 114 -38.16 7.39 -7.76
C SER A 114 -36.82 7.52 -7.05
N LEU A 115 -36.53 8.71 -6.50
CA LEU A 115 -35.29 8.93 -5.73
C LEU A 115 -35.16 7.98 -4.53
N ARG A 116 -36.28 7.59 -3.91
CA ARG A 116 -36.30 6.67 -2.77
C ARG A 116 -35.85 5.25 -3.17
N GLU A 117 -36.33 4.76 -4.30
CA GLU A 117 -35.94 3.43 -4.82
C GLU A 117 -34.47 3.43 -5.23
N ARG A 118 -34.02 4.47 -5.95
CA ARG A 118 -32.62 4.62 -6.38
C ARG A 118 -31.67 4.75 -5.20
N PHE A 119 -32.09 5.42 -4.12
CA PHE A 119 -31.33 5.46 -2.87
C PHE A 119 -31.16 4.07 -2.26
N GLY A 120 -32.24 3.27 -2.18
CA GLY A 120 -32.18 1.90 -1.67
C GLY A 120 -31.25 1.02 -2.50
N ASP A 121 -31.38 1.06 -3.82
CA ASP A 121 -30.51 0.34 -4.75
C ASP A 121 -29.03 0.78 -4.63
N ALA A 122 -28.78 2.08 -4.45
CA ALA A 122 -27.42 2.62 -4.33
C ALA A 122 -26.79 2.25 -2.99
N PHE A 123 -27.57 2.24 -1.92
CA PHE A 123 -27.15 1.79 -0.60
C PHE A 123 -26.75 0.31 -0.64
N THR A 124 -27.63 -0.55 -1.16
CA THR A 124 -27.35 -1.99 -1.33
C THR A 124 -26.14 -2.22 -2.25
N GLY A 125 -26.06 -1.52 -3.38
CA GLY A 125 -24.92 -1.60 -4.29
C GLY A 125 -23.60 -1.20 -3.62
N SER A 126 -23.62 -0.16 -2.77
CA SER A 126 -22.44 0.28 -2.02
C SER A 126 -21.99 -0.75 -0.98
N ILE A 127 -22.92 -1.44 -0.30
CA ILE A 127 -22.57 -2.55 0.61
C ILE A 127 -21.82 -3.65 -0.16
N PHE A 128 -22.34 -4.08 -1.32
CA PHE A 128 -21.66 -5.09 -2.14
C PHE A 128 -20.28 -4.61 -2.62
N ALA A 129 -20.16 -3.34 -2.99
CA ALA A 129 -18.89 -2.74 -3.38
C ALA A 129 -17.86 -2.76 -2.23
N ILE A 130 -18.27 -2.45 -1.00
CA ILE A 130 -17.41 -2.50 0.19
C ILE A 130 -16.98 -3.94 0.50
N ILE A 131 -17.88 -4.92 0.37
CA ILE A 131 -17.51 -6.33 0.57
C ILE A 131 -16.49 -6.77 -0.48
N ALA A 132 -16.72 -6.43 -1.75
CA ALA A 132 -15.81 -6.75 -2.85
C ALA A 132 -14.47 -6.00 -2.76
N SER A 133 -14.43 -4.81 -2.15
CA SER A 133 -13.21 -4.01 -2.06
C SER A 133 -12.14 -4.62 -1.18
N GLN A 134 -12.49 -5.48 -0.22
CA GLN A 134 -11.51 -6.10 0.69
C GLN A 134 -10.49 -7.00 -0.05
N PRO A 135 -10.92 -8.03 -0.81
CA PRO A 135 -9.97 -8.83 -1.60
C PRO A 135 -9.34 -8.03 -2.75
N LEU A 136 -10.11 -7.14 -3.41
CA LEU A 136 -9.60 -6.32 -4.51
C LEU A 136 -8.52 -5.34 -4.06
N GLY A 137 -8.67 -4.71 -2.89
CA GLY A 137 -7.67 -3.82 -2.32
C GLY A 137 -6.33 -4.52 -2.08
N ARG A 138 -6.36 -5.76 -1.55
CA ARG A 138 -5.16 -6.59 -1.38
C ARG A 138 -4.48 -6.94 -2.70
N LEU A 139 -5.27 -7.25 -3.74
CA LEU A 139 -4.73 -7.51 -5.07
C LEU A 139 -4.08 -6.25 -5.66
N VAL A 140 -4.76 -5.11 -5.58
CA VAL A 140 -4.22 -3.82 -6.03
C VAL A 140 -2.91 -3.50 -5.31
N GLN A 141 -2.83 -3.76 -3.99
CA GLN A 141 -1.58 -3.59 -3.27
C GLN A 141 -0.46 -4.46 -3.85
N ARG A 142 -0.70 -5.78 -3.92
CA ARG A 142 0.28 -6.77 -4.39
C ARG A 142 0.82 -6.46 -5.79
N PHE A 143 -0.04 -5.98 -6.69
CA PHE A 143 0.33 -5.78 -8.09
C PHE A 143 0.76 -4.36 -8.44
N LEU A 144 0.26 -3.34 -7.74
CA LEU A 144 0.49 -1.94 -8.11
C LEU A 144 1.24 -1.13 -7.07
N THR A 145 0.98 -1.33 -5.77
CA THR A 145 1.52 -0.41 -4.75
C THR A 145 2.67 -0.98 -3.95
N THR A 146 2.86 -2.31 -3.95
CA THR A 146 3.97 -2.97 -3.25
C THR A 146 4.73 -3.94 -4.15
N ARG A 147 5.92 -4.33 -3.70
CA ARG A 147 6.76 -5.41 -4.25
C ARG A 147 7.43 -6.14 -3.09
N ALA A 148 7.55 -7.45 -3.20
CA ALA A 148 8.23 -8.31 -2.21
C ALA A 148 9.67 -8.68 -2.62
N ASP A 149 10.12 -8.23 -3.79
CA ASP A 149 11.49 -8.42 -4.26
C ASP A 149 12.44 -7.44 -3.55
N VAL A 150 13.01 -7.87 -2.42
CA VAL A 150 13.81 -7.04 -1.50
C VAL A 150 15.19 -7.64 -1.19
N GLN A 151 15.67 -8.56 -2.03
CA GLN A 151 16.91 -9.31 -1.77
C GLN A 151 18.16 -8.43 -1.74
N ALA A 152 18.20 -7.39 -2.57
CA ALA A 152 19.30 -6.43 -2.62
C ALA A 152 19.16 -5.29 -1.59
N MET A 153 18.08 -5.27 -0.81
CA MET A 153 17.80 -4.17 0.11
C MET A 153 18.52 -4.33 1.44
N GLU A 154 18.86 -3.19 2.03
CA GLU A 154 19.41 -3.08 3.38
C GLU A 154 18.72 -1.95 4.16
N ILE A 155 18.48 -2.16 5.45
CA ILE A 155 18.12 -1.09 6.38
C ILE A 155 19.41 -0.39 6.82
N VAL A 156 19.59 0.87 6.44
CA VAL A 156 20.83 1.61 6.77
C VAL A 156 20.74 2.39 8.09
N GLY A 157 19.54 2.62 8.59
CA GLY A 157 19.32 3.27 9.88
C GLY A 157 17.95 3.92 10.01
N VAL A 158 17.74 4.59 11.14
CA VAL A 158 16.54 5.38 11.41
C VAL A 158 16.95 6.82 11.65
N ARG A 159 16.23 7.77 11.05
CA ARG A 159 16.40 9.20 11.27
C ARG A 159 15.15 9.77 11.91
N THR A 160 15.31 10.37 13.08
CA THR A 160 14.23 11.11 13.75
C THR A 160 14.19 12.54 13.20
N TYR A 161 13.00 12.99 12.77
CA TYR A 161 12.79 14.36 12.28
C TYR A 161 12.17 15.24 13.36
N PHE A 162 11.09 14.76 13.97
CA PHE A 162 10.39 15.39 15.09
C PHE A 162 9.84 14.31 16.01
N PRO A 163 9.42 14.62 17.26
CA PRO A 163 8.75 13.66 18.12
C PRO A 163 7.59 12.97 17.40
N GLY A 164 7.63 11.64 17.35
CA GLY A 164 6.62 10.82 16.68
C GLY A 164 6.74 10.74 15.15
N VAL A 165 7.77 11.31 14.51
CA VAL A 165 8.03 11.18 13.07
C VAL A 165 9.46 10.72 12.83
N ARG A 166 9.58 9.46 12.38
CA ARG A 166 10.86 8.82 12.09
C ARG A 166 10.87 8.29 10.67
N LYS A 167 12.04 8.30 10.02
CA LYS A 167 12.26 7.69 8.71
C LYS A 167 13.21 6.52 8.84
N VAL A 168 12.77 5.34 8.42
CA VAL A 168 13.67 4.20 8.17
C VAL A 168 14.29 4.43 6.80
N LEU A 169 15.62 4.40 6.74
CA LEU A 169 16.39 4.60 5.53
C LEU A 169 16.74 3.25 4.92
N THR A 170 16.63 3.14 3.60
CA THR A 170 16.99 1.92 2.87
C THR A 170 17.99 2.20 1.76
N ARG A 171 18.72 1.16 1.39
CA ARG A 171 19.60 1.13 0.21
C ARG A 171 19.25 -0.11 -0.61
N GLY A 172 19.46 -0.04 -1.93
CA GLY A 172 19.24 -1.18 -2.84
C GLY A 172 17.76 -1.48 -3.13
N ALA A 173 16.87 -0.53 -2.82
CA ALA A 173 15.47 -0.56 -3.22
C ALA A 173 15.31 -0.32 -4.73
#